data_AF-A0A819L8W4-F1
#
_entry.id   AF-A0A819L8W4-F1
#
_cell.length_a   1.000
_cell.length_b   1.000
_cell.length_c   1.000
_cell.angle_alpha   90.00
_cell.angle_beta   90.00
_cell.angle_gamma   90.00
#
_symmetry.space_group_name_H-M   'P 1'
#
loop_
_entity.id
_entity.type
_entity.pdbx_description
1 polymer ?
#
loop_
_entity_poly.entity_id
_entity_poly.type
_entity_poly.pdbx_seq_one_letter_code
_entity_poly.pdbx_strand_id
1 'polypeptide(L)'
;WLALSAKGFSKPFIGATQGPAATTDVYIHQCLSKLLSFINEHHVHDDYVFWPDFASSHYARETTEWLIQHNIKFISKEVNPQKVPKAQPIEDF
;
A
#
# COMPACT_ATOMS: atom_id res chain seq x y z
N TRP A 1 -5.88 2.14 7.33
CA TRP A 1 -4.94 2.05 6.20
C TRP A 1 -4.77 3.41 5.57
N LEU A 2 -3.52 3.76 5.22
CA LEU A 2 -3.13 5.03 4.64
C LEU A 2 -1.86 4.82 3.81
N ALA A 3 -1.78 5.42 2.62
CA ALA A 3 -0.52 5.69 1.92
C ALA A 3 -0.11 7.16 2.12
N LEU A 4 1.20 7.40 2.22
CA LEU A 4 1.78 8.73 2.41
C LEU A 4 3.06 8.91 1.60
N SER A 5 3.38 10.15 1.30
CA SER A 5 4.63 10.59 0.67
C SER A 5 4.94 12.03 1.09
N ALA A 6 6.06 12.59 0.62
CA ALA A 6 6.38 14.00 0.83
C ALA A 6 5.34 14.97 0.21
N LYS A 7 4.47 14.50 -0.69
CA LYS A 7 3.41 15.30 -1.34
C LYS A 7 2.06 15.24 -0.61
N GLY A 8 1.98 14.50 0.50
CA GLY A 8 0.77 14.38 1.32
C GLY A 8 0.39 12.93 1.61
N PHE A 9 -0.90 12.68 1.81
CA PHE A 9 -1.40 11.36 2.16
C PHE A 9 -2.72 11.05 1.43
N SER A 10 -2.91 9.78 1.11
CA SER A 10 -4.16 9.27 0.53
C SER A 10 -5.35 9.46 1.45
N LYS A 11 -6.58 9.33 0.94
CA LYS A 11 -7.75 9.28 1.83
C LYS A 11 -7.65 8.06 2.77
N PRO A 12 -7.75 8.24 4.11
CA PRO A 12 -7.64 7.12 5.03
C PRO A 12 -8.82 6.15 4.87
N PHE A 13 -8.55 4.87 5.08
CA PHE A 13 -9.55 3.85 5.35
C PHE A 13 -9.51 3.47 6.83
N ILE A 14 -10.63 3.67 7.53
CA ILE A 14 -10.78 3.32 8.95
C ILE A 14 -11.74 2.13 9.02
N GLY A 15 -11.22 0.96 9.42
CA GLY A 15 -12.03 -0.24 9.63
C GLY A 15 -12.79 -0.20 10.96
N ALA A 16 -13.78 -1.08 11.10
CA ALA A 16 -14.51 -1.24 12.36
C ALA A 16 -13.63 -1.91 13.43
N THR A 17 -13.76 -1.47 14.68
CA THR A 17 -12.99 -1.95 15.85
C THR A 17 -13.22 -3.42 16.23
N GLN A 18 -14.28 -4.06 15.71
CA GLN A 18 -14.57 -5.48 15.90
C GLN A 18 -14.64 -6.27 14.58
N GLY A 19 -14.08 -5.71 13.50
CA GLY A 19 -14.02 -6.39 12.20
C GLY A 19 -12.90 -7.43 12.14
N PRO A 20 -12.99 -8.43 11.24
CA PRO A 20 -11.86 -9.30 10.94
C PRO A 20 -10.66 -8.46 10.48
N ALA A 21 -9.45 -9.00 10.69
CA ALA A 21 -8.22 -8.42 10.14
C ALA A 21 -8.42 -8.12 8.65
N ALA A 22 -7.82 -7.03 8.14
CA ALA A 22 -7.99 -6.60 6.75
C ALA A 22 -7.64 -7.75 5.80
N THR A 23 -8.67 -8.35 5.21
CA THR A 23 -8.52 -9.43 4.24
C THR A 23 -7.95 -8.87 2.95
N THR A 24 -7.46 -9.77 2.07
CA THR A 24 -7.04 -9.39 0.72
C THR A 24 -8.13 -8.62 -0.03
N ASP A 25 -9.39 -9.08 0.08
CA ASP A 25 -10.55 -8.43 -0.53
C ASP A 25 -10.75 -6.98 -0.02
N VAL A 26 -10.78 -6.80 1.31
CA VAL A 26 -10.90 -5.47 1.92
C VAL A 26 -9.73 -4.59 1.49
N TYR A 27 -8.52 -5.14 1.44
CA TYR A 27 -7.33 -4.42 1.02
C TYR A 27 -7.44 -3.92 -0.43
N ILE A 28 -7.79 -4.80 -1.37
CA ILE A 28 -7.91 -4.43 -2.79
C ILE A 28 -9.03 -3.39 -2.98
N HIS A 29 -10.22 -3.65 -2.44
CA HIS A 29 -11.39 -2.82 -2.73
C HIS A 29 -11.42 -1.51 -1.94
N GLN A 30 -11.02 -1.53 -0.67
CA GLN A 30 -11.12 -0.36 0.20
C GLN A 30 -9.82 0.45 0.28
N CYS A 31 -8.66 -0.17 0.11
CA CYS A 31 -7.36 0.48 0.27
C CYS A 31 -6.69 0.80 -1.07
N LEU A 32 -6.50 -0.19 -1.95
CA LEU A 32 -5.73 0.03 -3.20
C LEU A 32 -6.40 0.99 -4.18
N SER A 33 -7.73 1.03 -4.20
CA SER A 33 -8.46 2.06 -4.96
C SER A 33 -8.09 3.48 -4.51
N LYS A 34 -7.84 3.69 -3.21
CA LYS A 34 -7.38 4.97 -2.66
C LYS A 34 -5.90 5.24 -2.96
N LEU A 35 -5.07 4.20 -2.98
CA LEU A 35 -3.69 4.29 -3.45
C LEU A 35 -3.63 4.81 -4.89
N LEU A 36 -4.43 4.22 -5.78
CA LEU A 36 -4.46 4.60 -7.19
C LEU A 36 -4.91 6.06 -7.38
N SER A 37 -5.96 6.49 -6.67
CA SER A 37 -6.36 7.90 -6.69
C SER A 37 -5.24 8.83 -6.21
N PHE A 38 -4.56 8.46 -5.11
CA PHE A 38 -3.44 9.23 -4.57
C PHE A 38 -2.26 9.32 -5.54
N ILE A 39 -1.90 8.22 -6.20
CA ILE A 39 -0.85 8.20 -7.22
C ILE A 39 -1.23 9.11 -8.39
N ASN A 40 -2.45 8.99 -8.90
CA ASN A 40 -2.90 9.81 -10.04
C ASN A 40 -2.94 11.30 -9.70
N GLU A 41 -3.26 11.65 -8.46
CA GLU A 41 -3.32 13.04 -7.99
C GLU A 41 -1.91 13.64 -7.79
N HIS A 42 -0.97 12.89 -7.21
CA HIS A 42 0.29 13.46 -6.73
C HIS A 42 1.55 12.98 -7.47
N HIS A 43 1.50 11.81 -8.12
CA HIS A 43 2.68 11.07 -8.59
C HIS A 43 2.58 10.61 -10.05
N VAL A 44 1.58 11.04 -10.82
CA VAL A 44 1.37 10.63 -12.22
C VAL A 44 2.58 10.90 -13.15
N HIS A 45 3.42 11.88 -12.79
CA HIS A 45 4.63 12.24 -13.53
C HIS A 45 5.92 11.97 -12.75
N ASP A 46 5.82 11.39 -11.56
CA ASP A 46 7.00 11.08 -10.74
C ASP A 46 7.51 9.67 -11.03
N ASP A 47 8.80 9.45 -10.82
CA ASP A 47 9.31 8.09 -10.63
C ASP A 47 9.13 7.69 -9.16
N TYR A 48 8.07 6.92 -8.89
CA TYR A 48 7.72 6.46 -7.54
C TYR A 48 7.82 4.94 -7.44
N VAL A 49 7.93 4.45 -6.21
CA VAL A 49 7.72 3.05 -5.88
C VAL A 49 6.79 2.95 -4.67
N PHE A 50 5.78 2.11 -4.78
CA PHE A 50 4.90 1.79 -3.65
C PHE A 50 5.59 0.77 -2.74
N TRP A 51 5.75 1.13 -1.46
CA TRP A 51 6.37 0.27 -0.47
C TRP A 51 5.35 -0.15 0.60
N PRO A 52 4.71 -1.32 0.46
CA PRO A 52 3.79 -1.83 1.47
C PRO A 52 4.55 -2.44 2.67
N ASP A 53 3.90 -2.49 3.84
CA ASP A 53 4.41 -3.26 4.98
C ASP A 53 4.39 -4.79 4.70
N PHE A 54 4.89 -5.60 5.64
CA PHE A 54 5.03 -7.05 5.48
C PHE A 54 3.74 -7.87 5.73
N ALA A 55 2.56 -7.24 5.81
CA ALA A 55 1.30 -7.95 5.99
C ALA A 55 1.03 -8.95 4.85
N SER A 56 0.49 -10.11 5.19
CA SER A 56 0.23 -11.18 4.21
C SER A 56 -0.73 -10.75 3.10
N SER A 57 -1.72 -9.91 3.41
CA SER A 57 -2.68 -9.37 2.44
C SER A 57 -2.02 -8.48 1.39
N HIS A 58 -0.92 -7.79 1.72
CA HIS A 58 -0.19 -6.92 0.77
C HIS A 58 0.58 -7.71 -0.29
N TYR A 59 0.91 -8.97 0.00
CA TYR A 59 1.66 -9.86 -0.86
C TYR A 59 0.83 -11.06 -1.36
N ALA A 60 -0.48 -11.05 -1.13
CA ALA A 60 -1.37 -12.03 -1.68
C ALA A 60 -1.36 -11.96 -3.22
N ARG A 61 -1.54 -13.09 -3.90
CA ARG A 61 -1.52 -13.18 -5.37
C ARG A 61 -2.49 -12.18 -6.02
N GLU A 62 -3.71 -12.09 -5.50
CA GLU A 62 -4.72 -11.17 -6.03
C GLU A 62 -4.31 -9.70 -5.88
N THR A 63 -3.64 -9.37 -4.77
CA THR A 63 -3.11 -8.02 -4.52
C THR A 63 -2.02 -7.67 -5.51
N THR A 64 -1.05 -8.56 -5.72
CA THR A 64 0.06 -8.30 -6.66
C THR A 64 -0.42 -8.25 -8.11
N GLU A 65 -1.35 -9.13 -8.50
CA GLU A 65 -2.01 -9.08 -9.81
C GLU A 65 -2.73 -7.74 -10.01
N TRP A 66 -3.46 -7.26 -9.00
CA TRP A 66 -4.14 -5.96 -9.07
C TRP A 66 -3.15 -4.79 -9.26
N LEU A 67 -2.04 -4.77 -8.51
CA LEU A 67 -1.00 -3.73 -8.63
C LEU A 67 -0.37 -3.72 -10.03
N ILE A 68 -0.09 -4.91 -10.58
CA ILE A 68 0.45 -5.07 -11.94
C ILE A 68 -0.55 -4.57 -12.99
N GLN A 69 -1.83 -4.96 -12.88
CA GLN A 69 -2.88 -4.54 -13.82
C GLN A 69 -3.07 -3.01 -13.87
N HIS A 70 -2.81 -2.32 -12.75
CA HIS A 70 -2.90 -0.86 -12.66
C HIS A 70 -1.56 -0.15 -12.89
N ASN A 71 -0.52 -0.86 -13.36
CA ASN A 71 0.83 -0.34 -13.62
C ASN A 71 1.48 0.34 -12.41
N ILE A 72 1.19 -0.13 -11.20
CA ILE A 72 1.79 0.41 -9.97
C ILE A 72 3.11 -0.32 -9.73
N LYS A 73 4.23 0.42 -9.73
CA LYS A 73 5.54 -0.11 -9.30
C LYS A 73 5.51 -0.36 -7.80
N PHE A 74 5.91 -1.54 -7.34
CA PHE A 74 5.92 -1.87 -5.91
C PHE A 74 7.14 -2.70 -5.50
N ILE A 75 7.50 -2.63 -4.21
CA ILE A 75 8.55 -3.45 -3.61
C ILE A 75 8.04 -4.88 -3.41
N SER A 76 8.66 -5.83 -4.08
CA SER A 76 8.30 -7.25 -3.96
C SER A 76 8.68 -7.82 -2.58
N LYS A 77 8.06 -8.94 -2.21
CA LYS A 77 8.24 -9.54 -0.88
C LYS A 77 9.68 -9.97 -0.63
N GLU A 78 10.35 -10.45 -1.68
CA GLU A 78 11.70 -11.00 -1.65
C GLU A 78 12.75 -9.94 -1.34
N VAL A 79 12.48 -8.68 -1.71
CA VAL A 79 13.39 -7.55 -1.51
C VAL A 79 12.96 -6.62 -0.36
N ASN A 80 11.80 -6.87 0.27
CA ASN A 80 11.37 -6.14 1.46
C ASN A 80 12.00 -6.75 2.72
N PRO A 81 12.89 -6.05 3.44
CA PRO A 81 13.57 -6.61 4.61
C PRO A 81 12.58 -6.87 5.75
N GLN A 82 12.25 -8.15 5.99
CA GLN A 82 11.19 -8.65 6.88
C GLN A 82 11.31 -8.24 8.37
N LYS A 83 12.43 -7.65 8.81
CA LYS A 83 12.74 -7.43 10.24
C LYS A 83 13.42 -6.10 10.54
N VAL A 84 13.24 -5.09 9.69
CA VAL A 84 13.75 -3.74 9.97
C VAL A 84 12.61 -2.72 9.90
N PRO A 85 11.64 -2.73 10.84
CA PRO A 85 10.56 -1.74 10.87
C PRO A 85 11.12 -0.32 10.81
N LYS A 86 12.17 -0.03 11.60
CA LYS A 86 12.89 1.25 11.59
C LYS A 86 13.51 1.68 10.26
N ALA A 87 13.59 0.80 9.26
CA ALA A 87 14.05 1.16 7.91
C ALA A 87 12.88 1.49 6.96
N GLN A 88 11.63 1.26 7.38
CA GLN A 88 10.46 1.67 6.62
C GLN A 88 10.19 3.14 6.91
N PRO A 89 10.10 4.01 5.89
CA PRO A 89 9.91 5.44 6.09
C PRO A 89 8.70 5.78 6.98
N ILE A 90 7.66 4.94 6.99
CA ILE A 90 6.45 5.14 7.79
C ILE A 90 6.66 5.04 9.32
N GLU A 91 7.71 4.37 9.77
CA GLU A 91 7.97 4.18 11.21
C GLU A 91 8.69 5.40 11.84
N ASP A 92 9.18 6.34 11.02
CA ASP A 92 9.78 7.61 11.44
C ASP A 92 8.79 8.80 11.36
N PHE A 93 7.55 8.57 10.91
CA PHE A 93 6.49 9.59 10.81
C PHE A 93 5.63 9.71 12.07
#